data_AF-A0A2N5FGZ0-F1
#
_entry.id   AF-A0A2N5FGZ0-F1
#
_cell.length_a   1.000
_cell.length_b   1.000
_cell.length_c   1.000
_cell.angle_alpha   90.00
_cell.angle_beta   90.00
_cell.angle_gamma   90.00
#
_symmetry.space_group_name_H-M   'P 1'
#
loop_
_entity.id
_entity.type
_entity.pdbx_description
1 polymer ?
#
loop_
_entity_poly.entity_id
_entity_poly.type
_entity_poly.pdbx_seq_one_letter_code
_entity_poly.pdbx_strand_id
1 'polypeptide(L)'
;MKTILRSIVLIKDVPLLLIIKKAKKLSIVSQRMAFYEHQKPHLVLDMVAVDKKYRGQKFMSQMIRAALDEADKRRTFCVLETETIENVRIYEHFGFQLS
;
A
#
# COMPACT_ATOMS: atom_id res chain seq x y z
N MET A 1 0.66 -27.11 10.03
CA MET A 1 1.46 -27.77 8.96
C MET A 1 0.66 -28.05 7.68
N LYS A 2 -0.55 -28.63 7.75
CA LYS A 2 -1.39 -28.95 6.57
C LYS A 2 -1.75 -27.75 5.66
N THR A 3 -1.91 -26.56 6.23
CA THR A 3 -2.25 -25.34 5.48
C THR A 3 -1.09 -24.84 4.61
N ILE A 4 0.13 -24.90 5.13
CA ILE A 4 1.35 -24.48 4.41
C ILE A 4 1.60 -25.38 3.19
N LEU A 5 1.40 -26.70 3.33
CA LEU A 5 1.54 -27.64 2.22
C LEU A 5 0.56 -27.36 1.08
N ARG A 6 -0.71 -27.02 1.40
CA ARG A 6 -1.71 -26.66 0.38
C ARG A 6 -1.31 -25.39 -0.38
N SER A 7 -0.74 -24.41 0.30
CA SER A 7 -0.24 -23.19 -0.33
C SER A 7 0.93 -23.45 -1.29
N ILE A 8 1.82 -24.40 -0.98
CA ILE A 8 2.94 -24.76 -1.87
C ILE A 8 2.43 -25.38 -3.19
N VAL A 9 1.38 -26.20 -3.13
CA VAL A 9 0.76 -26.79 -4.33
C VAL A 9 0.16 -25.72 -5.25
N LEU A 10 -0.36 -24.62 -4.70
CA LEU A 10 -0.93 -23.50 -5.47
C LEU A 10 0.13 -22.65 -6.20
N ILE A 11 1.41 -22.78 -5.82
CA ILE A 11 2.51 -21.95 -6.34
C ILE A 11 3.49 -22.81 -7.17
N LYS A 12 3.26 -24.12 -7.31
CA LYS A 12 4.14 -25.06 -8.03
C LYS A 12 4.43 -24.66 -9.48
N ASP A 13 3.45 -24.02 -10.12
CA ASP A 13 3.52 -23.60 -11.53
C ASP A 13 4.05 -22.16 -11.68
N VAL A 14 4.40 -21.49 -10.58
CA VAL A 14 5.01 -20.16 -10.60
C VAL A 14 6.52 -20.32 -10.70
N PRO A 15 7.16 -19.83 -11.77
CA PRO A 15 8.62 -19.87 -11.90
C PRO A 15 9.31 -19.26 -10.68
N LEU A 16 10.26 -19.99 -10.09
CA LEU A 16 11.03 -19.52 -8.93
C LEU A 16 11.67 -18.14 -9.18
N LEU A 17 12.10 -17.88 -10.41
CA LEU A 17 12.62 -16.58 -10.84
C LEU A 17 11.59 -15.45 -10.66
N LEU A 18 10.30 -15.70 -10.94
CA LEU A 18 9.23 -14.73 -10.73
C LEU A 18 8.96 -14.49 -9.25
N ILE A 19 9.04 -15.54 -8.42
CA ILE A 19 8.95 -15.41 -6.96
C ILE A 19 10.09 -14.54 -6.44
N ILE A 20 11.34 -14.83 -6.83
CA ILE A 20 12.52 -14.06 -6.44
C ILE A 20 12.41 -12.60 -6.93
N LYS A 21 11.98 -12.37 -8.18
CA LYS A 21 11.76 -11.02 -8.72
C LYS A 21 10.69 -10.25 -7.93
N LYS A 22 9.55 -10.88 -7.62
CA LYS A 22 8.50 -10.27 -6.80
C LYS A 22 8.96 -9.99 -5.37
N ALA A 23 9.67 -10.94 -4.74
CA ALA A 23 10.23 -10.76 -3.41
C ALA A 23 11.24 -9.59 -3.37
N LYS A 24 12.10 -9.47 -4.39
CA LYS A 24 13.00 -8.30 -4.54
C LYS A 24 12.22 -6.99 -4.68
N LYS A 25 11.17 -6.94 -5.51
CA LYS A 25 10.29 -5.76 -5.63
C LYS A 25 9.67 -5.40 -4.27
N LEU A 26 9.18 -6.39 -3.53
CA LEU A 26 8.61 -6.21 -2.20
C LEU A 26 9.64 -5.70 -1.17
N SER A 27 10.88 -6.17 -1.24
CA SER A 27 11.97 -5.71 -0.35
C SER A 27 12.44 -4.28 -0.62
N ILE A 28 12.18 -3.74 -1.82
CA ILE A 28 12.45 -2.34 -2.17
C ILE A 28 11.33 -1.45 -1.63
N VAL A 29 10.08 -1.90 -1.73
CA VAL A 29 8.90 -1.27 -1.11
C VAL A 29 9.10 -1.14 0.41
N SER A 30 9.59 -2.18 1.09
CA SER A 30 9.86 -2.09 2.54
C SER A 30 10.97 -1.10 2.92
N GLN A 31 11.95 -0.84 2.04
CA GLN A 31 13.08 0.05 2.34
C GLN A 31 12.70 1.54 2.30
N ARG A 32 11.73 1.92 1.46
CA ARG A 32 11.28 3.32 1.36
C ARG A 32 10.42 3.73 2.54
N MET A 33 9.58 2.81 3.05
CA MET A 33 8.90 3.00 4.34
C MET A 33 9.84 3.00 5.55
N ALA A 34 11.03 2.38 5.47
CA ALA A 34 12.00 2.39 6.56
C ALA A 34 12.43 3.82 6.97
N PHE A 35 12.42 4.79 6.03
CA PHE A 35 12.68 6.20 6.35
C PHE A 35 11.72 6.75 7.41
N TYR A 36 10.45 6.33 7.37
CA TYR A 36 9.40 6.79 8.28
C TYR A 36 9.35 5.97 9.57
N GLU A 37 9.96 4.78 9.63
CA GLU A 37 10.01 3.98 10.86
C GLU A 37 10.64 4.73 12.04
N HIS A 38 11.59 5.63 11.77
CA HIS A 38 12.24 6.49 12.76
C HIS A 38 11.46 7.79 13.06
N GLN A 39 10.40 8.09 12.29
CA GLN A 39 9.56 9.28 12.44
C GLN A 39 8.20 8.92 13.05
N LYS A 40 8.15 7.93 13.95
CA LYS A 40 6.92 7.55 14.66
C LYS A 40 6.50 8.64 15.66
N PRO A 41 5.18 8.86 15.86
CA PRO A 41 4.07 8.11 15.26
C PRO A 41 3.79 8.56 13.82
N HIS A 42 3.31 7.62 12.99
CA HIS A 42 2.73 7.84 11.65
C HIS A 42 1.72 6.75 11.31
N LEU A 43 0.80 7.02 10.37
CA LEU A 43 -0.07 6.02 9.76
C LEU A 43 0.43 5.67 8.36
N VAL A 44 0.36 4.40 7.99
CA VAL A 44 0.68 3.92 6.64
C VAL A 44 -0.60 3.52 5.93
N LEU A 45 -0.90 4.16 4.81
CA LEU A 45 -1.98 3.76 3.92
C LEU A 45 -1.45 2.72 2.92
N ASP A 46 -1.48 1.45 3.35
CA ASP A 46 -0.84 0.33 2.63
C ASP A 46 -1.57 -0.05 1.33
N MET A 47 -2.90 -0.15 1.36
CA MET A 47 -3.67 -0.52 0.17
C MET A 47 -5.08 0.09 0.19
N VAL A 48 -5.46 0.70 -0.94
CA VAL A 48 -6.84 1.15 -1.19
C VAL A 48 -7.33 0.54 -2.49
N ALA A 49 -8.39 -0.27 -2.40
CA ALA A 49 -8.94 -0.96 -3.54
C ALA A 49 -10.46 -0.84 -3.57
N VAL A 50 -11.01 -0.66 -4.77
CA VAL A 50 -12.46 -0.65 -5.02
C VAL A 50 -12.75 -1.66 -6.12
N ASP A 51 -13.69 -2.57 -5.85
CA ASP A 51 -14.20 -3.51 -6.84
C ASP A 51 -14.63 -2.76 -8.11
N LYS A 52 -14.34 -3.34 -9.27
CA LYS A 52 -14.62 -2.73 -10.58
C LYS A 52 -16.06 -2.24 -10.71
N LYS A 53 -17.04 -2.99 -10.17
CA LYS A 53 -18.47 -2.61 -10.24
C LYS A 53 -18.82 -1.34 -9.43
N TYR A 54 -17.97 -0.95 -8.48
CA TYR A 54 -18.19 0.18 -7.57
C TYR A 54 -17.25 1.38 -7.85
N ARG A 55 -16.45 1.33 -8.93
CA ARG A 55 -15.59 2.45 -9.31
C ARG A 55 -16.41 3.66 -9.79
N GLY A 56 -15.82 4.85 -9.68
CA GLY A 56 -16.49 6.11 -10.02
C GLY A 56 -17.45 6.64 -8.95
N GLN A 57 -17.67 5.90 -7.86
CA GLN A 57 -18.62 6.25 -6.78
C GLN A 57 -17.95 6.89 -5.55
N LYS A 58 -16.71 7.36 -5.68
CA LYS A 58 -15.93 8.04 -4.62
C LYS A 58 -15.58 7.18 -3.38
N PHE A 59 -15.78 5.87 -3.39
CA PHE A 59 -15.41 5.00 -2.27
C PHE A 59 -13.93 5.07 -1.89
N MET A 60 -13.03 5.14 -2.87
CA MET A 60 -11.59 5.37 -2.61
C MET A 60 -11.38 6.66 -1.82
N SER A 61 -12.01 7.75 -2.24
CA SER A 61 -11.88 9.05 -1.58
C SER A 61 -12.44 9.03 -0.16
N GLN A 62 -13.53 8.31 0.09
CA GLN A 62 -14.10 8.16 1.44
C GLN A 62 -13.13 7.40 2.36
N MET A 63 -12.55 6.30 1.90
CA MET A 63 -11.58 5.53 2.68
C MET A 63 -10.30 6.32 2.99
N ILE A 64 -9.76 7.05 2.01
CA ILE A 64 -8.56 7.88 2.21
C ILE A 64 -8.85 8.99 3.22
N ARG A 65 -9.99 9.68 3.09
CA ARG A 65 -10.37 10.73 4.06
C ARG A 65 -10.53 10.19 5.47
N ALA A 66 -11.14 9.02 5.64
CA ALA A 66 -11.24 8.41 6.96
C ALA A 66 -9.86 8.11 7.58
N ALA A 67 -8.88 7.68 6.77
CA ALA A 67 -7.51 7.48 7.25
C ALA A 67 -6.82 8.80 7.63
N LEU A 68 -7.05 9.86 6.85
CA LEU A 68 -6.52 11.20 7.15
C LEU A 68 -7.16 11.80 8.40
N ASP A 69 -8.48 11.69 8.56
CA ASP A 69 -9.18 12.12 9.77
C ASP A 69 -8.65 11.39 11.01
N GLU A 70 -8.28 10.11 10.88
CA GLU A 70 -7.65 9.36 11.96
C GLU A 70 -6.22 9.83 12.26
N ALA A 71 -5.45 10.19 11.23
CA ALA A 71 -4.13 10.79 11.39
C ALA A 71 -4.23 12.14 12.14
N ASP A 72 -5.20 12.97 11.76
CA ASP A 72 -5.46 14.27 12.39
C ASP A 72 -5.84 14.12 13.88
N LYS A 73 -6.76 13.19 14.20
CA LYS A 73 -7.14 12.89 15.59
C LYS A 73 -5.95 12.45 16.43
N ARG A 74 -5.05 11.65 15.85
CA ARG A 74 -3.82 11.17 16.49
C ARG A 74 -2.69 12.20 16.47
N ARG A 75 -2.89 13.37 15.84
CA ARG A 75 -1.88 14.41 15.62
C ARG A 75 -0.60 13.84 15.01
N THR A 76 -0.78 13.04 13.96
CA THR A 76 0.29 12.33 13.26
C THR A 76 0.11 12.49 11.75
N PHE A 77 1.16 12.19 10.99
CA PHE A 77 1.11 12.26 9.54
C PHE A 77 0.79 10.88 8.93
N CYS A 78 0.29 10.89 7.70
CA CYS A 78 -0.04 9.70 6.92
C CYS A 78 0.91 9.59 5.72
N VAL A 79 1.43 8.39 5.47
CA VAL A 79 2.32 8.10 4.32
C VAL A 79 1.76 6.96 3.48
N LEU A 80 2.12 6.97 2.20
CA LEU A 80 1.81 5.88 1.28
C LEU A 80 2.89 5.75 0.22
N GLU A 81 2.94 4.58 -0.39
CA GLU A 81 3.70 4.35 -1.60
C GLU A 81 2.76 4.19 -2.80
N THR A 82 3.22 4.66 -3.95
CA THR A 82 2.51 4.49 -5.21
C THR A 82 3.47 4.04 -6.31
N GLU A 83 2.99 3.21 -7.23
CA GLU A 83 3.84 2.57 -8.24
C GLU A 83 4.15 3.48 -9.44
N THR A 84 3.30 4.48 -9.73
CA THR A 84 3.45 5.31 -10.93
C THR A 84 3.23 6.80 -10.64
N ILE A 85 3.83 7.66 -11.46
CA ILE A 85 3.73 9.13 -11.33
C ILE A 85 2.30 9.62 -11.61
N GLU A 86 1.55 8.93 -12.47
CA GLU A 86 0.15 9.26 -12.77
C GLU A 86 -0.72 9.11 -11.54
N ASN A 87 -0.42 8.12 -10.69
CA ASN A 87 -1.13 7.91 -9.44
C ASN A 87 -0.77 8.96 -8.38
N VAL A 88 0.39 9.62 -8.47
CA VAL A 88 0.77 10.70 -7.52
C VAL A 88 -0.27 11.81 -7.53
N ARG A 89 -0.73 12.23 -8.72
CA ARG A 89 -1.76 13.27 -8.87
C ARG A 89 -3.06 12.94 -8.14
N ILE A 90 -3.42 11.66 -8.06
CA ILE A 90 -4.60 11.21 -7.32
C ILE A 90 -4.45 11.57 -5.83
N TYR A 91 -3.27 11.35 -5.27
CA TYR A 91 -2.99 11.57 -3.85
C TYR A 91 -2.69 13.04 -3.50
N GLU A 92 -2.13 13.82 -4.43
CA GLU A 92 -1.94 15.27 -4.26
C GLU A 92 -3.28 15.98 -3.95
N HIS A 93 -4.39 15.54 -4.56
CA HIS A 93 -5.72 16.06 -4.27
C HIS A 93 -6.19 15.84 -2.81
N PHE A 94 -5.53 14.97 -2.06
CA PHE A 94 -5.78 14.73 -0.64
C PHE A 94 -4.75 15.38 0.28
N GLY A 95 -3.78 16.13 -0.28
CA GLY A 95 -2.74 16.82 0.49
C GLY A 95 -1.44 16.03 0.69
N PHE A 96 -1.29 14.87 0.06
CA PHE A 96 0.01 14.17 0.04
C PHE A 96 1.03 14.94 -0.79
N GLN A 97 2.30 14.87 -0.38
CA GLN A 97 3.43 15.52 -1.04
C GLN A 97 4.52 14.48 -1.32
N LEU A 98 5.30 14.68 -2.39
CA LEU A 98 6.50 13.87 -2.64
C LEU A 98 7.59 14.22 -1.62
N SER A 99 8.17 13.19 -1.03
CA SER A 99 9.26 13.23 -0.03
C SER A 99 10.54 12.62 -0.57
#